data_AF-A0AAP3UZB2-F1
#
_entry.id   AF-A0AAP3UZB2-F1
#
_cell.length_a   1.000
_cell.length_b   1.000
_cell.length_c   1.000
_cell.angle_alpha   90.00
_cell.angle_beta   90.00
_cell.angle_gamma   90.00
#
_symmetry.space_group_name_H-M   'P 1'
#
loop_
_entity.id
_entity.type
_entity.pdbx_description
1 polymer ?
#
loop_
_entity_poly.entity_id
_entity_poly.type
_entity_poly.pdbx_seq_one_letter_code
_entity_poly.pdbx_strand_id
1 'polypeptide(L)'
;MRARLLLSGLLVAAWPGPAGAADPLLLEQALEAGTPGTSHLLLDRERISSVRVEKESGFEHRLAITFADEGKPRFTIRCIDPATTRALLDALRPGGPGVFQATGRCRF
;
A
#
# COMPACT_ATOMS: atom_id res chain seq x y z
N MET A 1 -4.61 -56.91 -36.82
CA MET A 1 -3.50 -56.61 -35.87
C MET A 1 -3.35 -55.10 -35.80
N ARG A 2 -3.99 -54.44 -34.82
CA ARG A 2 -3.35 -53.81 -33.65
C ARG A 2 -2.07 -53.02 -33.98
N ALA A 3 -2.18 -51.70 -34.04
CA ALA A 3 -1.13 -50.79 -33.61
C ALA A 3 -1.77 -49.50 -33.08
N ARG A 4 -2.06 -49.49 -31.77
CA ARG A 4 -2.35 -48.29 -30.98
C ARG A 4 -1.06 -47.49 -30.89
N LEU A 5 -0.99 -46.29 -31.47
CA LEU A 5 0.09 -45.34 -31.21
C LEU A 5 -0.46 -44.18 -30.37
N LEU A 6 -0.26 -44.41 -29.07
CA LEU A 6 -0.16 -43.53 -27.91
C LEU A 6 -0.37 -42.02 -28.13
N LEU A 7 -1.41 -41.52 -27.46
CA LEU A 7 -1.57 -40.12 -27.06
C LEU A 7 -0.29 -39.63 -26.36
N SER A 8 0.43 -38.71 -26.99
CA SER A 8 1.44 -37.89 -26.32
C SER A 8 0.74 -36.70 -25.69
N GLY A 9 0.27 -36.88 -24.45
CA GLY A 9 -0.32 -35.82 -23.65
C GLY A 9 0.76 -34.79 -23.29
N LEU A 10 0.70 -33.62 -23.94
CA LEU A 10 1.45 -32.45 -23.53
C LEU A 10 0.76 -31.88 -22.28
N LEU A 11 1.19 -32.32 -21.09
CA LEU A 11 0.89 -31.65 -19.84
C LEU A 11 1.66 -30.34 -19.83
N VAL A 12 1.05 -29.28 -20.38
CA VAL A 12 1.45 -27.91 -20.08
C VAL A 12 1.18 -27.73 -18.59
N ALA A 13 2.23 -27.92 -17.80
CA ALA A 13 2.22 -27.56 -16.39
C ALA A 13 1.87 -26.07 -16.33
N ALA A 14 0.65 -25.77 -15.89
CA ALA A 14 0.27 -24.43 -15.48
C ALA A 14 1.20 -24.07 -14.33
N TRP A 15 2.31 -23.39 -14.63
CA TRP A 15 3.11 -22.78 -13.59
C TRP A 15 2.19 -21.83 -12.86
N PRO A 16 1.95 -22.01 -11.54
CA PRO A 16 1.36 -20.94 -10.77
C PRO A 16 2.34 -19.78 -10.91
N GLY A 17 1.94 -18.74 -11.65
CA GLY A 17 2.71 -17.50 -11.73
C GLY A 17 3.00 -17.04 -10.30
N PRO A 18 4.11 -16.32 -10.07
CA PRO A 18 4.46 -15.85 -8.74
C PRO A 18 3.24 -15.15 -8.16
N ALA A 19 2.70 -15.70 -7.06
CA ALA A 19 1.82 -14.93 -6.20
C ALA A 19 2.58 -13.64 -5.87
N GLY A 20 1.98 -12.48 -6.15
CA GLY A 20 2.60 -11.18 -5.88
C GLY A 20 3.24 -11.20 -4.50
N ALA A 21 4.53 -10.87 -4.43
CA ALA A 21 5.20 -10.82 -3.15
C ALA A 21 4.50 -9.72 -2.34
N ALA A 22 4.04 -10.07 -1.13
CA ALA A 22 3.39 -9.10 -0.25
C ALA A 22 4.24 -7.83 -0.18
N ASP A 23 3.62 -6.67 -0.45
CA ASP A 23 4.31 -5.38 -0.55
C ASP A 23 3.90 -4.45 0.61
N PRO A 24 4.23 -4.80 1.86
CA PRO A 24 3.83 -4.00 3.01
C PRO A 24 4.52 -2.64 3.00
N LEU A 25 3.81 -1.64 3.50
CA LEU A 25 4.33 -0.34 3.89
C LEU A 25 4.04 -0.13 5.36
N LEU A 26 5.08 0.05 6.17
CA LEU A 26 4.98 0.44 7.56
C LEU A 26 5.14 1.95 7.70
N LEU A 27 4.09 2.63 8.14
CA LEU A 27 4.18 4.02 8.58
C LEU A 27 4.45 4.05 10.08
N GLU A 28 5.47 4.79 10.50
CA GLU A 28 5.84 4.90 11.91
C GLU A 28 5.87 6.35 12.34
N GLN A 29 5.37 6.63 13.54
CA GLN A 29 5.51 7.92 14.20
C GLN A 29 5.82 7.75 15.67
N ALA A 30 6.71 8.60 16.19
CA ALA A 30 6.89 8.73 17.63
C ALA A 30 5.71 9.50 18.22
N LEU A 31 5.13 8.95 19.29
CA LEU A 31 4.14 9.62 20.12
C LEU A 31 4.82 10.08 21.41
N GLU A 32 4.56 11.32 21.82
CA GLU A 32 5.01 11.80 23.12
C GLU A 32 4.30 11.04 24.25
N ALA A 33 4.98 10.91 25.39
CA ALA A 33 4.43 10.22 26.55
C ALA A 33 3.10 10.86 26.98
N GLY A 34 2.06 10.03 27.10
CA GLY A 34 0.71 10.49 27.45
C GLY A 34 -0.12 11.02 26.28
N THR A 35 0.41 11.04 25.05
CA THR A 35 -0.37 11.39 23.86
C THR A 35 -1.14 10.16 23.36
N PRO A 36 -2.48 10.18 23.36
CA PRO A 36 -3.27 9.13 22.72
C PRO A 36 -3.09 9.20 21.20
N GLY A 37 -2.89 8.06 20.55
CA GLY A 37 -2.76 8.00 19.10
C GLY A 37 -2.24 6.66 18.58
N THR A 38 -2.10 6.57 17.26
CA THR A 38 -1.59 5.38 16.58
C THR A 38 -0.11 5.58 16.26
N SER A 39 0.79 4.81 16.88
CA SER A 39 2.23 4.94 16.63
C SER A 39 2.68 4.32 15.32
N HIS A 40 1.91 3.37 14.78
CA HIS A 40 2.26 2.68 13.56
C HIS A 40 1.02 2.26 12.77
N LEU A 41 1.14 2.26 11.44
CA LEU A 41 0.11 1.79 10.52
C LEU A 41 0.77 0.91 9.46
N LEU A 42 0.35 -0.34 9.39
CA LEU A 42 0.80 -1.27 8.36
C LEU A 42 -0.22 -1.33 7.23
N LEU A 43 0.20 -0.96 6.02
CA LEU A 43 -0.63 -0.98 4.81
C LEU A 43 -0.14 -2.07 3.86
N ASP A 44 -1.07 -2.80 3.28
CA ASP A 44 -0.79 -3.67 2.14
C ASP A 44 -0.97 -2.86 0.85
N ARG A 45 0.14 -2.54 0.16
CA ARG A 45 0.10 -1.67 -1.03
C ARG A 45 -0.58 -2.33 -2.22
N GLU A 46 -0.52 -3.65 -2.33
CA GLU A 46 -1.16 -4.37 -3.44
C GLU A 46 -2.69 -4.24 -3.39
N ARG A 47 -3.23 -3.98 -2.20
CA ARG A 47 -4.66 -3.79 -2.00
C ARG A 47 -5.13 -2.36 -2.22
N ILE A 48 -4.25 -1.38 -2.34
CA ILE A 48 -4.64 0.02 -2.51
C ILE A 48 -5.24 0.21 -3.91
N SER A 49 -6.51 0.61 -3.97
CA SER A 49 -7.19 0.91 -5.24
C SER A 49 -6.99 2.36 -5.67
N SER A 50 -6.98 3.29 -4.72
CA SER A 50 -6.74 4.70 -5.00
C SER A 50 -6.25 5.48 -3.79
N VAL A 51 -5.49 6.53 -4.07
CA VAL A 51 -5.09 7.55 -3.10
C VAL A 51 -5.51 8.90 -3.64
N ARG A 52 -6.37 9.62 -2.91
CA ARG A 52 -6.78 10.99 -3.24
C ARG A 52 -6.06 11.96 -2.32
N VAL A 53 -5.48 13.02 -2.87
CA VAL A 53 -4.86 14.10 -2.11
C VAL A 53 -5.71 15.35 -2.22
N GLU A 54 -6.07 15.90 -1.08
CA GLU A 54 -6.81 17.16 -0.96
C GLU A 54 -5.96 18.14 -0.16
N LYS A 55 -5.74 19.33 -0.72
CA LYS A 55 -5.08 20.41 0.02
C LYS A 55 -6.07 20.96 1.07
N GLU A 56 -5.63 21.02 2.32
CA GLU A 56 -6.39 21.66 3.40
C GLU A 56 -5.93 23.13 3.57
N SER A 57 -6.36 23.80 4.65
CA SER A 57 -5.93 25.17 4.93
C SER A 57 -4.43 25.24 5.18
N GLY A 58 -3.78 26.28 4.64
CA GLY A 58 -2.34 26.48 4.77
C GLY A 58 -1.54 25.53 3.87
N PHE A 59 -0.58 24.81 4.48
CA PHE A 59 0.32 23.87 3.81
C PHE A 59 -0.06 22.41 4.02
N GLU A 60 -1.07 22.13 4.85
CA GLU A 60 -1.50 20.78 5.16
C GLU A 60 -2.19 20.11 3.96
N HIS A 61 -1.97 18.81 3.82
CA HIS A 61 -2.62 17.98 2.82
C HIS A 61 -3.21 16.75 3.48
N ARG A 62 -4.41 16.39 3.05
CA ARG A 62 -5.12 15.19 3.47
C ARG A 62 -5.06 14.15 2.37
N LEU A 63 -4.52 12.99 2.68
CA LEU A 63 -4.49 11.82 1.81
C LEU A 63 -5.59 10.85 2.26
N ALA A 64 -6.52 10.52 1.36
CA ALA A 64 -7.54 9.52 1.58
C ALA A 64 -7.21 8.25 0.78
N ILE A 65 -7.02 7.13 1.48
CA ILE A 65 -6.65 5.84 0.91
C ILE A 65 -7.88 4.94 0.86
N THR A 66 -8.12 4.35 -0.31
CA THR A 66 -9.19 3.38 -0.55
C THR A 66 -8.57 2.04 -0.97
N PHE A 67 -9.07 0.94 -0.42
CA PHE A 67 -8.64 -0.42 -0.79
C PHE A 67 -9.57 -1.05 -1.84
N ALA A 68 -9.09 -2.05 -2.56
CA ALA A 68 -9.79 -2.67 -3.69
C ALA A 68 -11.08 -3.39 -3.29
N ASP A 69 -11.14 -3.94 -2.08
CA ASP A 69 -12.33 -4.58 -1.51
C ASP A 69 -13.29 -3.59 -0.82
N GLU A 70 -12.96 -2.29 -0.84
CA GLU A 70 -13.68 -1.26 -0.09
C GLU A 70 -14.19 -0.15 -1.03
N GLY A 71 -15.50 0.11 -0.99
CA GLY A 71 -16.12 1.15 -1.83
C GLY A 71 -15.97 2.59 -1.32
N LYS A 72 -15.28 2.82 -0.20
CA LYS A 72 -15.10 4.14 0.44
C LYS A 72 -13.70 4.26 1.04
N PRO A 73 -13.12 5.47 1.12
CA PRO A 73 -11.83 5.67 1.76
C PRO A 73 -11.89 5.25 3.23
N ARG A 74 -10.92 4.47 3.69
CA ARG A 74 -10.86 4.01 5.09
C ARG A 74 -9.79 4.67 5.93
N PHE A 75 -8.71 5.12 5.29
CA PHE A 75 -7.60 5.72 6.01
C PHE A 75 -7.36 7.13 5.51
N THR A 76 -7.25 8.03 6.46
CA THR A 76 -6.96 9.43 6.19
C THR A 76 -5.65 9.77 6.86
N ILE A 77 -4.68 10.20 6.08
CA ILE A 77 -3.38 10.66 6.59
C ILE A 77 -3.30 12.15 6.33
N ARG A 78 -2.96 12.94 7.34
CA ARG A 78 -2.71 14.38 7.17
C ARG A 78 -1.23 14.65 7.26
N CYS A 79 -0.67 15.32 6.27
CA CYS A 79 0.73 15.70 6.23
C CYS A 79 0.88 17.22 6.24
N ILE A 80 1.92 17.72 6.90
CA ILE A 80 2.08 19.14 7.22
C ILE A 80 2.48 20.01 6.02
N ASP A 81 3.04 19.40 4.98
CA ASP A 81 3.61 20.12 3.84
C ASP A 81 3.58 19.30 2.52
N PRO A 82 3.74 19.98 1.36
CA PRO A 82 3.74 19.31 0.05
C PRO A 82 4.89 18.33 -0.19
N ALA A 83 6.09 18.59 0.36
CA ALA A 83 7.26 17.73 0.15
C ALA A 83 7.08 16.41 0.90
N THR A 84 6.61 16.46 2.13
CA THR A 84 6.21 15.28 2.91
C THR A 84 5.10 14.51 2.22
N THR A 85 4.09 15.20 1.69
CA THR A 85 2.98 14.58 0.95
C THR A 85 3.48 13.79 -0.26
N ARG A 86 4.41 14.36 -1.05
CA ARG A 86 5.03 13.67 -2.20
C ARG A 86 5.83 12.45 -1.76
N ALA A 87 6.64 12.57 -0.71
CA ALA A 87 7.42 11.46 -0.19
C ALA A 87 6.52 10.30 0.28
N LEU A 88 5.38 10.61 0.90
CA LEU A 88 4.40 9.59 1.28
C LEU A 88 3.73 8.95 0.06
N LEU A 89 3.38 9.73 -0.97
CA LEU A 89 2.86 9.18 -2.23
C LEU A 89 3.88 8.23 -2.90
N ASP A 90 5.17 8.57 -2.86
CA ASP A 90 6.22 7.71 -3.39
C ASP A 90 6.36 6.41 -2.58
N ALA A 91 6.19 6.46 -1.26
CA ALA A 91 6.15 5.28 -0.41
C ALA A 91 4.92 4.38 -0.67
N LEU A 92 3.77 4.98 -0.98
CA LEU A 92 2.53 4.26 -1.28
C LEU A 92 2.53 3.57 -2.65
N ARG A 93 3.47 3.90 -3.55
CA ARG A 93 3.56 3.23 -4.85
C ARG A 93 4.01 1.77 -4.69
N PRO A 94 3.55 0.86 -5.56
CA PRO A 94 4.07 -0.49 -5.62
C PRO A 94 5.60 -0.48 -5.77
N GLY A 95 6.30 -1.25 -4.93
CA GLY A 95 7.75 -1.32 -4.91
C GLY A 95 8.48 -0.06 -4.39
N GLY A 96 7.75 0.92 -3.85
CA GLY A 96 8.31 2.01 -3.05
C GLY A 96 8.96 1.53 -1.73
N PRO A 97 9.53 2.44 -0.92
CA PRO A 97 10.07 2.10 0.39
C PRO A 97 9.09 1.35 1.29
N GLY A 98 9.54 0.27 1.94
CA GLY A 98 8.70 -0.51 2.86
C GLY A 98 8.47 0.13 4.23
N VAL A 99 9.18 1.21 4.56
CA VAL A 99 9.03 1.96 5.81
C VAL A 99 9.00 3.46 5.51
N PHE A 100 8.06 4.18 6.13
CA PHE A 100 7.96 5.63 6.07
C PHE A 100 7.91 6.23 7.48
N GLN A 101 8.92 7.04 7.81
CA GLN A 101 8.96 7.78 9.07
C GLN A 101 8.11 9.06 8.97
N ALA A 102 6.99 9.04 9.67
CA ALA A 102 5.96 10.07 9.71
C ALA A 102 6.08 11.02 10.92
N THR A 103 6.96 10.75 11.89
CA THR A 103 7.14 11.59 13.09
C THR A 103 7.27 13.07 12.75
N GLY A 104 6.38 13.90 13.31
CA GLY A 104 6.36 15.36 13.10
C GLY A 104 6.02 15.80 11.67
N ARG A 105 5.65 14.88 10.78
CA ARG A 105 5.45 15.10 9.35
C ARG A 105 4.06 14.73 8.87
N CYS A 106 3.54 13.58 9.33
CA CYS A 106 2.18 13.15 9.07
C CYS A 106 1.53 12.55 10.32
N ARG A 107 0.20 12.57 10.36
CA ARG A 107 -0.66 11.98 11.39
C ARG A 107 -1.72 11.09 10.74
N PHE A 108 -2.02 9.96 11.36
CA PHE A 108 -2.97 8.94 10.90
C PHE A 108 -3.75 8.31 12.06
#